data_AF-A0A977L615-F1
#
_entry.id   AF-A0A977L615-F1
#
_cell.length_a   1.000
_cell.length_b   1.000
_cell.length_c   1.000
_cell.angle_alpha   90.00
_cell.angle_beta   90.00
_cell.angle_gamma   90.00
#
_symmetry.space_group_name_H-M   'P 1'
#
loop_
_entity.id
_entity.type
_entity.pdbx_description
1 polymer ?
#
loop_
_entity_poly.entity_id
_entity_poly.type
_entity_poly.pdbx_seq_one_letter_code
_entity_poly.pdbx_strand_id
1 'polypeptide(L)'
;MRVFLSVLFFVLFACQPALVEDENFLANLMKQDPKNFQNILDKADTLQIQIIYTQINRDSINRPNFKSFYFRADSNQYFYPASTVKLPMLLVGTRKDKIPTAAGYQNRQVHPYFSR
;
A
#
# COMPACT_ATOMS: atom_id res chain seq x y z
N MET A 1 -2.92 35.46 -32.27
CA MET A 1 -1.66 35.04 -31.62
C MET A 1 -1.67 35.10 -30.09
N ARG A 2 -2.42 36.01 -29.45
CA ARG A 2 -2.48 36.13 -27.98
C ARG A 2 -3.21 34.97 -27.27
N VAL A 3 -4.29 34.45 -27.85
CA VAL A 3 -5.08 33.35 -27.27
C VAL A 3 -4.33 32.01 -27.33
N PHE A 4 -3.59 31.76 -28.42
CA PHE A 4 -2.77 30.56 -28.58
C PHE A 4 -1.64 30.48 -27.54
N LEU A 5 -1.03 31.62 -27.22
CA LEU A 5 -0.01 31.72 -26.17
C LEU A 5 -0.58 31.46 -24.78
N SER A 6 -1.83 31.88 -24.53
CA SER A 6 -2.51 31.69 -23.25
C SER A 6 -2.93 30.23 -23.01
N VAL A 7 -3.32 29.52 -24.08
CA VAL A 7 -3.68 28.08 -24.01
C VAL A 7 -2.44 27.22 -23.77
N LEU A 8 -1.31 27.55 -24.42
CA LEU A 8 -0.04 26.86 -24.22
C LEU A 8 0.46 26.98 -22.77
N PHE A 9 0.28 28.15 -22.15
CA PHE A 9 0.66 28.38 -20.75
C PHE A 9 -0.19 27.55 -19.76
N PHE A 10 -1.48 27.36 -20.05
CA PHE A 10 -2.39 26.59 -19.19
C PHE A 10 -2.07 25.08 -19.21
N VAL A 11 -1.60 24.55 -20.34
CA VAL A 11 -1.22 23.13 -20.48
C VAL A 11 0.05 22.80 -19.68
N LEU A 12 0.98 23.75 -19.56
CA LEU A 12 2.24 23.54 -18.81
C LEU A 12 2.03 23.53 -17.29
N PHE A 13 0.94 24.10 -16.77
CA PHE A 13 0.64 24.14 -15.33
C PHE A 13 -0.14 22.92 -14.81
N ALA A 14 -0.61 22.04 -15.69
CA ALA A 14 -1.44 20.90 -15.30
C ALA A 14 -0.66 19.74 -14.65
N CYS A 15 0.67 19.74 -14.73
CA CYS A 15 1.51 18.74 -14.07
C CYS A 15 2.07 19.33 -12.78
N GLN A 16 1.30 19.25 -11.70
CA GLN A 16 1.86 19.44 -10.36
C GLN A 16 2.53 18.13 -9.94
N PRO A 17 3.82 18.14 -9.56
CA PRO A 17 4.43 16.97 -8.94
C PRO A 17 3.63 16.62 -7.68
N ALA A 18 3.38 15.33 -7.47
CA ALA A 18 2.77 14.85 -6.23
C ALA A 18 3.60 15.39 -5.06
N LEU A 19 2.92 15.92 -4.04
CA LEU A 19 3.56 16.49 -2.86
C LEU A 19 4.32 15.37 -2.14
N VAL A 20 5.64 15.29 -2.39
CA VAL A 20 6.53 14.36 -1.69
C VAL A 20 6.79 14.98 -0.32
N GLU A 21 5.94 14.62 0.63
CA GLU A 21 6.05 15.04 2.02
C GLU A 21 7.29 14.41 2.68
N ASP A 22 8.12 15.28 3.26
CA ASP A 22 9.32 15.05 4.08
C ASP A 22 9.84 13.60 4.18
N GLU A 23 10.69 13.23 3.21
CA GLU A 23 11.36 11.92 3.16
C GLU A 23 12.25 11.63 4.38
N ASN A 24 12.64 12.66 5.13
CA ASN A 24 13.64 12.55 6.19
C ASN A 24 13.04 12.49 7.59
N PHE A 25 11.81 12.96 7.80
CA PHE A 25 11.16 12.92 9.12
C PHE A 25 11.11 11.49 9.68
N LEU A 26 10.64 10.54 8.88
CA LEU A 26 10.46 9.16 9.34
C LEU A 26 11.80 8.46 9.58
N ALA A 27 12.80 8.73 8.72
CA ALA A 27 14.16 8.23 8.92
C ALA A 27 14.79 8.77 10.21
N ASN A 28 14.61 10.06 10.50
CA ASN A 28 15.11 10.68 11.72
C ASN A 28 14.39 10.18 12.97
N LEU A 29 13.07 9.95 12.89
CA LEU A 29 12.29 9.34 13.97
C LEU A 29 12.80 7.93 14.31
N MET A 30 13.07 7.10 13.29
CA MET A 30 13.61 5.75 13.52
C MET A 30 15.04 5.78 14.11
N LYS A 31 15.85 6.78 13.75
CA LYS A 31 17.20 6.95 14.33
C LYS A 31 17.19 7.36 15.81
N GLN A 32 16.09 7.91 16.32
CA GLN A 32 15.97 8.26 17.75
C GLN A 32 15.86 7.03 18.66
N ASP A 33 15.41 5.88 18.13
CA ASP A 33 15.35 4.61 18.86
C ASP A 33 16.14 3.50 18.14
N PRO A 34 17.48 3.56 18.16
CA PRO A 34 18.31 2.61 17.44
C PRO A 34 18.15 1.18 17.97
N LYS A 35 17.70 0.98 19.21
CA LYS A 35 17.55 -0.35 19.80
C LYS A 35 16.57 -1.24 19.00
N ASN A 36 15.51 -0.64 18.46
CA ASN A 36 14.47 -1.35 17.72
C ASN A 36 14.63 -1.22 16.19
N PHE A 37 15.15 -0.08 15.72
CA PHE A 37 15.14 0.24 14.29
C PHE A 37 16.49 0.08 13.58
N GLN A 38 17.61 -0.08 14.29
CA GLN A 38 18.94 -0.16 13.65
C GLN A 38 19.04 -1.32 12.63
N ASN A 39 18.61 -2.53 13.01
CA ASN A 39 18.63 -3.70 12.11
C ASN A 39 17.70 -3.51 10.88
N ILE A 40 16.60 -2.77 11.05
CA ILE A 40 15.66 -2.46 9.97
C ILE A 40 16.29 -1.46 9.01
N LEU A 41 16.94 -0.41 9.53
CA LEU A 41 17.62 0.62 8.74
C LEU A 41 18.82 0.05 7.98
N ASP A 42 19.64 -0.78 8.63
CA ASP A 42 20.84 -1.38 8.04
C ASP A 42 20.52 -2.38 6.93
N LYS A 43 19.41 -3.11 7.07
CA LYS A 43 18.96 -4.12 6.09
C LYS A 43 17.81 -3.62 5.21
N ALA A 44 17.45 -2.34 5.29
CA ALA A 44 16.32 -1.78 4.55
C ALA A 44 16.44 -1.99 3.04
N ASP A 45 17.67 -2.00 2.53
CA ASP A 45 17.95 -2.24 1.11
C ASP A 45 17.79 -3.71 0.72
N THR A 46 18.39 -4.61 1.49
CA THR A 46 18.34 -6.07 1.24
C THR A 46 16.93 -6.63 1.39
N LEU A 47 16.16 -6.11 2.36
CA LEU A 47 14.79 -6.51 2.62
C LEU A 47 13.77 -5.66 1.84
N GLN A 48 14.26 -4.68 1.04
CA GLN A 48 13.47 -3.73 0.26
C GLN A 48 12.28 -3.15 1.06
N ILE A 49 12.56 -2.74 2.30
CA ILE A 49 11.54 -2.29 3.24
C ILE A 49 11.04 -0.90 2.80
N GLN A 50 9.72 -0.78 2.70
CA GLN A 50 9.02 0.47 2.46
C GLN A 50 8.08 0.75 3.62
N ILE A 51 8.10 1.97 4.16
CA ILE A 51 7.22 2.37 5.27
C ILE A 51 6.47 3.63 4.87
N ILE A 52 5.15 3.59 5.02
CA ILE A 52 4.27 4.73 4.82
C ILE A 52 3.57 4.99 6.15
N TYR A 53 3.86 6.14 6.75
CA TYR A 53 3.25 6.58 8.00
C TYR A 53 2.28 7.72 7.72
N THR A 54 0.98 7.49 7.86
CA THR A 54 -0.04 8.54 7.70
C THR A 54 -0.57 8.96 9.07
N GLN A 55 -0.21 10.16 9.49
CA GLN A 55 -0.72 10.83 10.67
C GLN A 55 -2.11 11.42 10.39
N ILE A 56 -3.06 11.17 11.29
CA ILE A 56 -4.40 11.74 11.25
C ILE A 56 -4.48 12.86 12.30
N ASN A 57 -4.38 14.10 11.84
CA ASN A 57 -4.47 15.29 12.67
C ASN A 57 -5.90 15.82 12.65
N ARG A 58 -6.61 15.82 13.78
CA ARG A 58 -7.98 16.34 13.86
C ARG A 58 -7.97 17.80 14.30
N ASP A 59 -8.75 18.64 13.64
CA ASP A 59 -8.92 20.04 14.03
C ASP A 59 -9.89 20.20 15.22
N SER A 60 -10.07 21.45 15.69
CA SER A 60 -10.97 21.79 16.81
C SER A 60 -12.44 21.47 16.56
N ILE A 61 -12.83 21.27 15.30
CA ILE A 61 -14.17 20.87 14.86
C ILE A 61 -14.20 19.40 14.39
N ASN A 62 -13.19 18.61 14.80
CA ASN A 62 -13.06 17.18 14.58
C ASN A 62 -12.95 16.75 13.10
N ARG A 63 -12.53 17.65 12.21
CA ARG A 63 -12.23 17.31 10.80
C ARG A 63 -10.84 16.67 10.71
N PRO A 64 -10.71 15.50 10.05
CA PRO A 64 -9.42 14.84 9.89
C PRO A 64 -8.60 15.48 8.77
N ASN A 65 -7.36 15.83 9.08
CA ASN A 65 -6.31 16.20 8.15
C ASN A 65 -5.28 15.07 8.12
N PHE A 66 -4.88 14.67 6.92
CA PHE A 66 -3.92 13.58 6.74
C PHE A 66 -2.56 14.14 6.40
N LYS A 67 -1.54 13.70 7.14
CA LYS A 67 -0.14 13.99 6.83
C LYS A 67 0.59 12.67 6.65
N SER A 68 1.09 12.41 5.45
CA SER A 68 1.78 11.16 5.12
C SER A 68 3.27 11.39 5.07
N PHE A 69 4.03 10.43 5.59
CA PHE A 69 5.49 10.40 5.58
C PHE A 69 5.93 9.10 4.94
N TYR A 70 6.92 9.19 4.06
CA TYR A 70 7.35 8.07 3.22
C TYR A 70 8.81 7.74 3.52
N PHE A 71 9.11 6.46 3.73
CA PHE A 71 10.48 5.95 3.82
C PHE A 71 10.69 4.88 2.76
N ARG A 72 11.59 5.18 1.81
CA ARG A 72 11.94 4.31 0.67
C ARG A 72 10.73 3.85 -0.16
N ALA A 73 9.62 4.58 -0.09
CA ALA A 73 8.41 4.24 -0.84
C ALA A 73 8.62 4.59 -2.31
N ASP A 74 8.76 3.56 -3.14
CA ASP A 74 8.92 3.69 -4.58
C ASP A 74 7.65 3.13 -5.25
N SER A 75 6.89 4.00 -5.90
CA SER A 75 5.65 3.61 -6.60
C SER A 75 5.89 2.61 -7.74
N ASN A 76 7.13 2.49 -8.23
CA ASN A 76 7.51 1.54 -9.27
C ASN A 76 7.93 0.18 -8.70
N GLN A 77 8.10 0.06 -7.38
CA GLN A 77 8.46 -1.20 -6.71
C GLN A 77 7.24 -1.82 -6.04
N TYR A 78 6.56 -2.70 -6.77
CA TYR A 78 5.40 -3.43 -6.27
C TYR A 78 5.81 -4.62 -5.40
N PHE A 79 5.49 -4.55 -4.10
CA PHE A 79 5.72 -5.64 -3.16
C PHE A 79 4.54 -6.62 -3.13
N TYR A 80 4.82 -7.92 -3.05
CA TYR A 80 3.83 -8.98 -2.83
C TYR A 80 3.87 -9.46 -1.37
N PRO A 81 3.03 -8.93 -0.47
CA PRO A 81 2.98 -9.45 0.89
C PRO A 81 2.23 -10.78 0.88
N ALA A 82 2.84 -11.80 1.50
CA ALA A 82 2.36 -13.19 1.45
C ALA A 82 0.89 -13.39 1.92
N SER A 83 0.34 -12.49 2.74
CA SER A 83 -1.04 -12.54 3.25
C SER A 83 -1.99 -11.52 2.59
N THR A 84 -1.50 -10.55 1.81
CA THR A 84 -2.32 -9.46 1.26
C THR A 84 -3.06 -9.85 -0.02
N VAL A 85 -2.69 -10.96 -0.68
CA VAL A 85 -3.48 -11.52 -1.80
C VAL A 85 -4.83 -12.12 -1.34
N LYS A 86 -5.00 -12.41 -0.05
CA LYS A 86 -6.24 -13.03 0.46
C LYS A 86 -7.41 -12.05 0.54
N LEU A 87 -7.17 -10.78 0.88
CA LEU A 87 -8.24 -9.80 1.05
C LEU A 87 -8.86 -9.34 -0.30
N PRO A 88 -8.09 -9.06 -1.37
CA PRO A 88 -8.62 -8.82 -2.71
C PRO A 88 -9.41 -10.02 -3.23
N MET A 89 -8.93 -11.24 -2.98
CA MET A 89 -9.67 -12.45 -3.34
C MET A 89 -11.03 -12.55 -2.62
N LEU A 90 -11.07 -12.21 -1.32
CA LEU A 90 -12.34 -12.13 -0.59
C LEU A 90 -13.25 -11.03 -1.15
N LEU A 91 -12.71 -9.86 -1.50
CA LEU A 91 -13.49 -8.74 -2.04
C LEU A 91 -14.05 -9.02 -3.44
N VAL A 92 -13.30 -9.73 -4.29
CA VAL A 92 -13.78 -10.21 -5.59
C VAL A 92 -14.81 -11.33 -5.41
N GLY A 93 -14.59 -12.22 -4.43
CA GLY A 93 -15.52 -13.29 -4.08
C GLY A 93 -16.84 -12.82 -3.46
N THR A 94 -16.88 -11.64 -2.84
CA THR A 94 -18.10 -11.08 -2.22
C THR A 94 -19.03 -10.33 -3.17
N ARG A 95 -18.77 -10.33 -4.50
CA ARG A 95 -19.86 -10.15 -5.49
C ARG A 95 -20.72 -11.41 -5.52
N LYS A 96 -21.51 -11.55 -4.45
CA LYS A 96 -22.54 -12.55 -4.22
C LYS A 96 -23.88 -11.99 -4.68
N ASP A 97 -24.10 -11.94 -5.97
CA ASP A 97 -25.43 -12.26 -6.48
C ASP A 97 -25.56 -13.79 -6.68
N LYS A 98 -24.46 -14.57 -6.77
CA LYS A 98 -24.51 -16.06 -6.79
C LYS A 98 -23.24 -16.78 -6.29
N ILE A 99 -22.97 -16.83 -4.97
CA ILE A 99 -22.13 -17.92 -4.39
C ILE A 99 -23.06 -19.06 -3.97
N PRO A 100 -23.09 -20.23 -4.63
CA PRO A 100 -23.79 -21.38 -4.06
C PRO A 100 -23.14 -21.74 -2.72
N THR A 101 -23.93 -21.72 -1.66
CA THR A 101 -23.56 -22.10 -0.29
C THR A 101 -22.93 -23.50 -0.31
N ALA A 102 -21.82 -23.66 0.40
CA ALA A 102 -21.00 -24.86 0.48
C ALA A 102 -21.69 -26.06 1.18
N ALA A 103 -22.84 -26.50 0.66
CA ALA A 103 -23.55 -27.70 1.09
C ALA A 103 -23.23 -28.94 0.21
N GLY A 104 -22.14 -28.91 -0.56
CA GLY A 104 -21.79 -29.95 -1.54
C GLY A 104 -20.39 -30.55 -1.45
N TYR A 105 -19.59 -30.19 -0.45
CA TYR A 105 -18.22 -30.72 -0.26
C TYR A 105 -18.13 -31.84 0.79
N GLN A 106 -19.20 -32.62 0.99
CA GLN A 106 -19.08 -33.97 1.51
C GLN A 106 -19.32 -34.94 0.35
N ASN A 107 -18.51 -35.99 0.25
CA ASN A 107 -18.50 -37.05 -0.80
C ASN A 107 -17.44 -36.93 -1.91
N ARG A 108 -16.17 -36.72 -1.54
CA ARG A 108 -15.08 -37.35 -2.31
C ARG A 108 -14.36 -38.35 -1.42
N GLN A 109 -14.90 -39.58 -1.40
CA GLN A 109 -14.23 -40.77 -0.87
C GLN A 109 -12.88 -40.92 -1.59
N VAL A 110 -11.78 -40.74 -0.87
CA VAL A 110 -10.44 -41.08 -1.37
C VAL A 110 -10.18 -42.54 -1.02
N HIS A 111 -10.44 -43.43 -1.97
CA HIS A 111 -10.04 -44.83 -1.91
C HIS A 111 -8.50 -44.91 -1.91
N PRO A 112 -7.87 -45.58 -0.92
CA PRO A 112 -6.42 -45.73 -0.89
C PRO A 112 -5.99 -46.83 -1.87
N TYR A 113 -5.38 -46.44 -2.99
CA TYR A 113 -4.54 -47.34 -3.78
C TYR A 113 -3.12 -47.30 -3.20
N PHE A 114 -2.83 -48.25 -2.32
CA PHE A 114 -1.47 -48.75 -2.16
C PHE A 114 -1.56 -50.27 -2.10
N SER A 115 -1.21 -50.89 -3.23
CA SER A 115 -1.12 -52.33 -3.40
C SER A 115 0.34 -52.75 -3.29
N ARG A 116 0.58 -53.75 -2.44
CA ARG A 116 1.75 -54.63 -2.32
C ARG A 116 3.10 -54.02 -1.96
#